data_AF-A0A6H9UR39-F1
#
_entry.id   AF-A0A6H9UR39-F1
#
_cell.length_a   1.000
_cell.length_b   1.000
_cell.length_c   1.000
_cell.angle_alpha   90.00
_cell.angle_beta   90.00
_cell.angle_gamma   90.00
#
_symmetry.space_group_name_H-M   'P 1'
#
loop_
_entity.id
_entity.type
_entity.pdbx_description
1 polymer ?
#
loop_
_entity_poly.entity_id
_entity_poly.type
_entity_poly.pdbx_seq_one_letter_code
_entity_poly.pdbx_strand_id
1 'polypeptide(L)'
;MKYLDEYRDPALARHLLDELRETATHPWRIMEVCGGQTHTLVRQGIDELLPARMRMIHGPGCPVCVTPLETLDRAMAIAARPGVVFTSFGDMLRVPGTDTDLLSLRARGADVRVVYTPMDAVRMAAGHPEHEVVFLAVGFETTAPANAMAVLHAARLGLRNFSVLVSHVLVPPALTALLEDPDCEVEAFLAAGHVCAVMGWREYEPIADRYRVPIVVTGFEPLDLLEGILMAVRQLEWGRHEVENQYVRAVRRSGNTRAQDAVRRVFRVTDRAWRGIGALPASGLELAEEYERFDAARRFDVAGLRPAEDPECIAGAVLTGARLPTDCTAYGSRCTPRHPLGAPMVSSEGTCAAFHAAGRTPARSTT
;
A
#
# COMPACT_ATOMS: atom_id res chain seq x y z
N MET A 1 -13.08 21.31 -4.16
CA MET A 1 -11.95 21.48 -3.21
C MET A 1 -11.41 22.89 -3.41
N LYS A 2 -11.56 23.79 -2.43
CA LYS A 2 -10.73 25.01 -2.40
C LYS A 2 -9.26 24.55 -2.30
N TYR A 3 -8.32 25.28 -2.91
CA TYR A 3 -6.85 25.11 -2.83
C TYR A 3 -6.13 24.12 -3.79
N LEU A 4 -6.81 23.38 -4.68
CA LEU A 4 -6.13 22.46 -5.63
C LEU A 4 -5.11 23.18 -6.54
N ASP A 5 -5.42 24.40 -6.98
CA ASP A 5 -4.56 25.16 -7.88
C ASP A 5 -3.31 25.72 -7.15
N GLU A 6 -3.45 26.07 -5.87
CA GLU A 6 -2.37 26.60 -5.04
C GLU A 6 -1.29 25.53 -4.76
N TYR A 7 -1.70 24.27 -4.50
CA TYR A 7 -0.77 23.15 -4.28
C TYR A 7 -0.15 22.57 -5.55
N ARG A 8 -0.39 23.22 -6.70
CA ARG A 8 0.16 22.87 -8.02
C ARG A 8 0.82 24.07 -8.70
N ASP A 9 1.06 25.16 -7.96
CA ASP A 9 1.67 26.36 -8.49
C ASP A 9 3.12 26.10 -8.96
N PRO A 10 3.42 26.22 -10.27
CA PRO A 10 4.76 26.00 -10.80
C PRO A 10 5.80 27.01 -10.32
N ALA A 11 5.41 28.22 -9.87
CA ALA A 11 6.32 29.19 -9.30
C ALA A 11 6.80 28.76 -7.91
N LEU A 12 5.87 28.31 -7.06
CA LEU A 12 6.20 27.76 -5.73
C LEU A 12 7.02 26.47 -5.86
N ALA A 13 6.68 25.59 -6.80
CA ALA A 13 7.45 24.36 -7.02
C ALA A 13 8.91 24.65 -7.39
N ARG A 14 9.14 25.65 -8.25
CA ARG A 14 10.49 26.11 -8.61
C ARG A 14 11.23 26.67 -7.41
N HIS A 15 10.58 27.49 -6.59
CA HIS A 15 11.19 28.03 -5.39
C HIS A 15 11.63 26.94 -4.40
N LEU A 16 10.77 25.94 -4.15
CA LEU A 16 11.12 24.80 -3.30
C LEU A 16 12.28 23.98 -3.87
N LEU A 17 12.33 23.79 -5.19
CA LEU A 17 13.45 23.08 -5.84
C LEU A 17 14.77 23.87 -5.76
N ASP A 18 14.72 25.20 -5.87
CA ASP A 18 15.90 26.05 -5.71
C ASP A 18 16.40 26.02 -4.27
N GLU A 19 15.50 26.08 -3.29
CA GLU A 19 15.85 25.95 -1.89
C GLU A 19 16.41 24.54 -1.56
N LEU A 20 15.84 23.50 -2.17
CA LEU A 20 16.36 22.14 -2.06
C LEU A 20 17.76 22.01 -2.65
N ARG A 21 18.06 22.69 -3.77
CA ARG A 21 19.40 22.74 -4.38
C ARG A 21 20.43 23.42 -3.50
N GLU A 22 20.03 24.50 -2.81
CA GLU A 22 20.90 25.22 -1.88
C GLU A 22 21.14 24.44 -0.59
N THR A 23 20.14 23.67 -0.14
CA THR A 23 20.20 22.92 1.12
C THR A 23 20.94 21.59 0.99
N ALA A 24 20.69 20.82 -0.10
CA ALA A 24 21.20 19.47 -0.24
C ALA A 24 22.70 19.46 -0.56
N THR A 25 23.53 19.06 0.40
CA THR A 25 24.98 18.93 0.24
C THR A 25 25.44 17.49 0.04
N HIS A 26 24.57 16.51 0.30
CA HIS A 26 24.84 15.07 0.16
C HIS A 26 23.80 14.35 -0.75
N PRO A 27 24.15 13.18 -1.34
CA PRO A 27 23.26 12.38 -2.18
C PRO A 27 22.28 11.53 -1.33
N TRP A 28 21.46 12.18 -0.51
CA TRP A 28 20.50 11.53 0.37
C TRP A 28 19.52 10.59 -0.35
N ARG A 29 19.15 9.51 0.34
CA ARG A 29 18.24 8.47 -0.12
C ARG A 29 16.96 8.48 0.72
N ILE A 30 15.88 8.95 0.11
CA ILE A 30 14.62 9.20 0.80
C ILE A 30 13.57 8.23 0.28
N MET A 31 12.93 7.47 1.17
CA MET A 31 11.87 6.54 0.80
C MET A 31 10.50 7.14 1.11
N GLU A 32 9.58 7.10 0.15
CA GLU A 32 8.16 7.22 0.49
C GLU A 32 7.53 5.83 0.65
N VAL A 33 6.53 5.74 1.53
CA VAL A 33 5.82 4.49 1.81
C VAL A 33 4.33 4.66 1.56
N CYS A 34 3.99 5.24 0.41
CA CYS A 34 2.62 5.43 -0.04
C CYS A 34 2.51 5.45 -1.58
N GLY A 35 1.79 4.50 -2.16
CA GLY A 35 1.66 4.39 -3.60
C GLY A 35 1.00 5.60 -4.28
N GLY A 36 0.17 6.36 -3.56
CA GLY A 36 -0.32 7.66 -4.04
C GLY A 36 0.77 8.73 -4.14
N GLN A 37 1.75 8.71 -3.23
CA GLN A 37 2.94 9.56 -3.28
C GLN A 37 3.88 9.08 -4.39
N THR A 38 4.12 7.76 -4.53
CA THR A 38 4.81 7.17 -5.68
C THR A 38 4.23 7.67 -7.00
N HIS A 39 2.90 7.59 -7.14
CA HIS A 39 2.19 7.99 -8.34
C HIS A 39 2.47 9.46 -8.68
N THR A 40 2.33 10.37 -7.72
CA THR A 40 2.58 11.80 -7.97
C THR A 40 4.05 12.07 -8.27
N LEU A 41 4.99 11.52 -7.48
CA LEU A 41 6.43 11.74 -7.68
C LEU A 41 6.84 11.37 -9.10
N VAL A 42 6.51 10.14 -9.52
CA VAL A 42 6.89 9.59 -10.83
C VAL A 42 6.16 10.32 -11.96
N ARG A 43 4.86 10.56 -11.82
CA ARG A 43 4.06 11.22 -12.87
C ARG A 43 4.50 12.66 -13.12
N GLN A 44 4.93 13.37 -12.09
CA GLN A 44 5.39 14.75 -12.19
C GLN A 44 6.91 14.86 -12.42
N GLY A 45 7.62 13.72 -12.44
CA GLY A 45 9.08 13.68 -12.59
C GLY A 45 9.84 14.35 -11.44
N ILE A 46 9.24 14.47 -10.25
CA ILE A 46 9.88 15.13 -9.10
C ILE A 46 11.15 14.39 -8.69
N ASP A 47 11.12 13.07 -8.72
CA ASP A 47 12.25 12.20 -8.40
C ASP A 47 13.41 12.31 -9.41
N GLU A 48 13.15 12.74 -10.66
CA GLU A 48 14.17 13.01 -11.67
C GLU A 48 14.75 14.44 -11.56
N LEU A 49 14.07 15.34 -10.84
CA LEU A 49 14.47 16.73 -10.65
C LEU A 49 15.30 16.97 -9.38
N LEU A 50 15.50 15.93 -8.56
CA LEU A 50 16.22 16.05 -7.30
C LEU A 50 17.71 16.42 -7.49
N PRO A 51 18.24 17.38 -6.73
CA PRO A 51 19.64 17.80 -6.84
C PRO A 51 20.61 16.84 -6.13
N ALA A 52 21.90 17.16 -6.20
CA ALA A 52 22.98 16.48 -5.48
C ALA A 52 23.06 14.95 -5.68
N ARG A 53 22.48 14.42 -6.78
CA ARG A 53 22.33 12.97 -7.02
C ARG A 53 21.52 12.26 -5.92
N MET A 54 20.64 13.00 -5.22
CA MET A 54 19.66 12.41 -4.31
C MET A 54 18.74 11.46 -5.06
N ARG A 55 18.22 10.48 -4.33
CA ARG A 55 17.37 9.44 -4.90
C ARG A 55 16.10 9.28 -4.08
N MET A 56 14.96 9.31 -4.77
CA MET A 56 13.72 8.76 -4.19
C MET A 56 13.73 7.24 -4.32
N ILE A 57 13.36 6.59 -3.23
CA ILE A 57 13.06 5.17 -3.18
C ILE A 57 11.55 5.01 -3.03
N HIS A 58 10.96 4.16 -3.88
CA HIS A 58 9.52 3.89 -3.87
C HIS A 58 9.27 2.61 -3.09
N GLY A 59 8.96 2.78 -1.80
CA GLY A 59 8.85 1.69 -0.84
C GLY A 59 7.60 0.83 -1.01
N PRO A 60 7.30 -0.03 -0.01
CA PRO A 60 6.16 -0.93 -0.03
C PRO A 60 4.85 -0.19 0.35
N GLY A 61 4.55 0.92 -0.33
CA GLY A 61 3.44 1.83 -0.04
C GLY A 61 2.10 1.49 -0.70
N CYS A 62 2.01 0.38 -1.42
CA CYS A 62 0.82 -0.03 -2.16
C CYS A 62 0.26 -1.32 -1.53
N PRO A 63 -0.88 -1.28 -0.81
CA PRO A 63 -1.39 -2.45 -0.11
C PRO A 63 -1.78 -3.60 -1.05
N VAL A 64 -2.24 -3.27 -2.25
CA VAL A 64 -2.50 -4.22 -3.34
C VAL A 64 -1.23 -4.97 -3.72
N CYS A 65 -0.12 -4.24 -3.82
CA CYS A 65 1.17 -4.74 -4.27
C CYS A 65 1.81 -5.69 -3.25
N VAL A 66 1.60 -5.42 -1.96
CA VAL A 66 2.15 -6.22 -0.86
C VAL A 66 1.21 -7.30 -0.34
N THR A 67 0.00 -7.43 -0.93
CA THR A 67 -0.97 -8.46 -0.57
C THR A 67 -0.35 -9.85 -0.75
N PRO A 68 -0.29 -10.70 0.29
CA PRO A 68 0.35 -12.01 0.21
C PRO A 68 -0.21 -12.86 -0.92
N LEU A 69 0.67 -13.51 -1.66
CA LEU A 69 0.28 -14.42 -2.73
C LEU A 69 -0.64 -15.53 -2.21
N GLU A 70 -0.35 -16.07 -1.03
CA GLU A 70 -1.22 -17.04 -0.36
C GLU A 70 -2.65 -16.52 -0.16
N THR A 71 -2.82 -15.23 0.15
CA THR A 71 -4.17 -14.65 0.34
C THR A 71 -4.90 -14.47 -0.99
N LEU A 72 -4.18 -14.17 -2.07
CA LEU A 72 -4.75 -14.14 -3.42
C LEU A 72 -5.19 -15.53 -3.87
N ASP A 73 -4.39 -16.56 -3.64
CA ASP A 73 -4.74 -17.95 -3.97
C ASP A 73 -5.94 -18.43 -3.14
N ARG A 74 -6.00 -18.06 -1.85
CA ARG A 74 -7.19 -18.28 -1.01
C ARG A 74 -8.42 -17.57 -1.58
N ALA A 75 -8.29 -16.31 -2.00
CA ALA A 75 -9.38 -15.56 -2.62
C ALA A 75 -9.91 -16.28 -3.87
N MET A 76 -9.02 -16.77 -4.73
CA MET A 76 -9.37 -17.50 -5.95
C MET A 76 -10.03 -18.85 -5.64
N ALA A 77 -9.51 -19.58 -4.66
CA ALA A 77 -10.09 -20.84 -4.20
C ALA A 77 -11.50 -20.67 -3.63
N ILE A 78 -11.77 -19.56 -2.93
CA ILE A 78 -13.11 -19.22 -2.43
C ILE A 78 -14.01 -18.78 -3.59
N ALA A 79 -13.53 -17.89 -4.46
CA ALA A 79 -14.30 -17.35 -5.58
C ALA A 79 -14.75 -18.41 -6.58
N ALA A 80 -13.98 -19.49 -6.73
CA ALA A 80 -14.33 -20.61 -7.61
C ALA A 80 -15.44 -21.53 -7.07
N ARG A 81 -15.90 -21.35 -5.81
CA ARG A 81 -16.92 -22.23 -5.21
C ARG A 81 -18.32 -21.89 -5.71
N PRO A 82 -19.15 -22.90 -6.04
CA PRO A 82 -20.57 -22.68 -6.33
C PRO A 82 -21.30 -22.00 -5.17
N GLY A 83 -22.21 -21.09 -5.47
CA GLY A 83 -23.00 -20.36 -4.47
C GLY A 83 -22.27 -19.23 -3.76
N VAL A 84 -21.00 -18.96 -4.11
CA VAL A 84 -20.23 -17.82 -3.60
C VAL A 84 -20.34 -16.63 -4.54
N VAL A 85 -20.64 -15.47 -3.96
CA VAL A 85 -20.46 -14.16 -4.60
C VAL A 85 -19.23 -13.51 -3.98
N PHE A 86 -18.14 -13.48 -4.74
CA PHE A 86 -16.87 -12.93 -4.27
C PHE A 86 -16.76 -11.45 -4.65
N THR A 87 -16.46 -10.60 -3.69
CA THR A 87 -16.41 -9.15 -3.87
C THR A 87 -15.04 -8.59 -3.55
N SER A 88 -14.57 -7.64 -4.35
CA SER A 88 -13.28 -6.99 -4.15
C SER A 88 -13.23 -5.62 -4.83
N PHE A 89 -12.19 -4.84 -4.54
CA PHE A 89 -11.88 -3.61 -5.28
C PHE A 89 -11.43 -3.93 -6.71
N GLY A 90 -11.63 -2.98 -7.63
CA GLY A 90 -11.46 -3.24 -9.07
C GLY A 90 -10.01 -3.53 -9.50
N ASP A 91 -9.04 -2.94 -8.82
CA ASP A 91 -7.61 -3.20 -9.03
C ASP A 91 -7.21 -4.62 -8.62
N MET A 92 -7.73 -5.09 -7.49
CA MET A 92 -7.48 -6.44 -6.96
C MET A 92 -7.89 -7.55 -7.92
N LEU A 93 -8.86 -7.30 -8.82
CA LEU A 93 -9.35 -8.34 -9.74
C LEU A 93 -8.25 -8.84 -10.69
N ARG A 94 -7.28 -8.00 -11.02
CA ARG A 94 -6.21 -8.30 -11.99
C ARG A 94 -4.90 -8.71 -11.32
N VAL A 95 -4.87 -8.80 -10.00
CA VAL A 95 -3.64 -9.15 -9.30
C VAL A 95 -3.37 -10.63 -9.50
N PRO A 96 -2.22 -11.02 -10.10
CA PRO A 96 -1.95 -12.41 -10.38
C PRO A 96 -1.71 -13.18 -9.08
N GLY A 97 -2.41 -14.31 -8.96
CA GLY A 97 -2.14 -15.41 -8.06
C GLY A 97 -1.11 -16.36 -8.67
N THR A 98 -1.04 -17.58 -8.15
CA THR A 98 -0.12 -18.62 -8.68
C THR A 98 -0.50 -19.04 -10.10
N ASP A 99 -1.76 -19.41 -10.33
CA ASP A 99 -2.22 -19.98 -11.61
C ASP A 99 -3.22 -19.10 -12.38
N THR A 100 -3.83 -18.12 -11.71
CA THR A 100 -4.90 -17.29 -12.30
C THR A 100 -5.07 -15.98 -11.54
N ASP A 101 -6.13 -15.25 -11.86
CA ASP A 101 -6.55 -14.02 -11.21
C ASP A 101 -8.10 -13.99 -11.12
N LEU A 102 -8.64 -13.10 -10.30
CA LEU A 102 -10.08 -12.99 -10.07
C LEU A 102 -10.85 -12.56 -11.33
N LEU A 103 -10.26 -11.73 -12.20
CA LEU A 103 -10.86 -11.33 -13.47
C LEU A 103 -10.97 -12.51 -14.43
N SER A 104 -9.94 -13.35 -14.50
CA SER A 104 -9.90 -14.59 -15.27
C SER A 104 -10.94 -15.59 -14.76
N LEU A 105 -11.10 -15.75 -13.43
CA LEU A 105 -12.16 -16.59 -12.86
C LEU A 105 -13.56 -16.07 -13.21
N ARG A 106 -13.76 -14.75 -13.16
CA ARG A 106 -15.02 -14.12 -13.60
C ARG A 106 -15.34 -14.47 -15.06
N ALA A 107 -14.34 -14.39 -15.94
CA ALA A 107 -14.50 -14.74 -17.35
C ALA A 107 -14.86 -16.23 -17.56
N ARG A 108 -14.48 -17.10 -16.60
CA ARG A 108 -14.81 -18.55 -16.59
C ARG A 108 -16.15 -18.86 -15.90
N GLY A 109 -16.89 -17.84 -15.45
CA GLY A 109 -18.25 -17.99 -14.89
C GLY A 109 -18.35 -17.92 -13.36
N ALA A 110 -17.25 -17.64 -12.65
CA ALA A 110 -17.33 -17.35 -11.20
C ALA A 110 -18.05 -16.00 -10.96
N ASP A 111 -18.89 -15.92 -9.92
CA ASP A 111 -19.58 -14.67 -9.56
C ASP A 111 -18.66 -13.74 -8.76
N VAL A 112 -17.76 -13.07 -9.48
CA VAL A 112 -16.85 -12.05 -8.94
C VAL A 112 -17.38 -10.65 -9.28
N ARG A 113 -17.62 -9.84 -8.25
CA ARG A 113 -18.19 -8.49 -8.39
C ARG A 113 -17.25 -7.42 -7.83
N VAL A 114 -17.18 -6.31 -8.54
CA VAL A 114 -16.43 -5.13 -8.09
C VAL A 114 -17.30 -4.34 -7.11
N VAL A 115 -16.72 -3.96 -5.98
CA VAL A 115 -17.34 -3.04 -5.00
C VAL A 115 -16.46 -1.82 -4.80
N TYR A 116 -17.07 -0.69 -4.46
CA TYR A 116 -16.36 0.55 -4.14
C TYR A 116 -16.19 0.75 -2.64
N THR A 117 -17.09 0.16 -1.85
CA THR A 117 -17.02 0.18 -0.40
C THR A 117 -17.28 -1.20 0.17
N PRO A 118 -16.70 -1.54 1.34
CA PRO A 118 -17.01 -2.79 2.06
C PRO A 118 -18.50 -2.93 2.38
N MET A 119 -19.20 -1.81 2.54
CA MET A 119 -20.65 -1.79 2.79
C MET A 119 -21.47 -2.28 1.61
N ASP A 120 -20.96 -2.18 0.38
CA ASP A 120 -21.66 -2.73 -0.79
C ASP A 120 -21.74 -4.26 -0.72
N ALA A 121 -20.69 -4.92 -0.23
CA ALA A 121 -20.69 -6.36 0.02
C ALA A 121 -21.69 -6.74 1.13
N VAL A 122 -21.79 -5.92 2.19
CA VAL A 122 -22.80 -6.13 3.26
C VAL A 122 -24.22 -6.00 2.73
N ARG A 123 -24.50 -4.99 1.90
CA ARG A 123 -25.82 -4.82 1.24
C ARG A 123 -26.13 -6.01 0.32
N MET A 124 -25.12 -6.49 -0.39
CA MET A 124 -25.26 -7.66 -1.26
C MET A 124 -25.61 -8.92 -0.47
N ALA A 125 -24.94 -9.15 0.67
CA ALA A 125 -25.23 -10.26 1.58
C ALA A 125 -26.67 -10.20 2.12
N ALA A 126 -27.13 -9.00 2.51
CA ALA A 126 -28.50 -8.80 2.97
C ALA A 126 -29.56 -9.03 1.87
N GLY A 127 -29.22 -8.72 0.61
CA GLY A 127 -30.13 -8.87 -0.53
C GLY A 127 -30.16 -10.26 -1.17
N HIS A 128 -29.18 -11.12 -0.88
CA HIS A 128 -29.03 -12.47 -1.47
C HIS A 128 -28.76 -13.49 -0.36
N PRO A 129 -29.72 -13.76 0.55
CA PRO A 129 -29.53 -14.64 1.70
C PRO A 129 -29.18 -16.09 1.34
N GLU A 130 -29.46 -16.51 0.10
CA GLU A 130 -29.17 -17.83 -0.45
C GLU A 130 -27.72 -18.01 -0.94
N HIS A 131 -26.95 -16.92 -1.04
CA HIS A 131 -25.55 -16.94 -1.48
C HIS A 131 -24.60 -16.56 -0.34
N GLU A 132 -23.43 -17.20 -0.30
CA GLU A 132 -22.32 -16.75 0.53
C GLU A 132 -21.64 -15.55 -0.11
N VAL A 133 -21.64 -14.40 0.58
CA VAL A 133 -20.98 -13.18 0.11
C VAL A 133 -19.68 -12.98 0.85
N VAL A 134 -18.58 -12.96 0.10
CA VAL A 134 -17.23 -12.84 0.64
C VAL A 134 -16.61 -11.53 0.15
N PHE A 135 -16.01 -10.76 1.06
CA PHE A 135 -15.29 -9.54 0.71
C PHE A 135 -13.78 -9.69 0.96
N LEU A 136 -12.96 -9.42 -0.05
CA LEU A 136 -11.51 -9.35 0.08
C LEU A 136 -11.10 -8.02 0.71
N ALA A 137 -10.83 -8.05 2.02
CA ALA A 137 -10.49 -6.90 2.83
C ALA A 137 -8.98 -6.62 2.79
N VAL A 138 -8.52 -5.97 1.71
CA VAL A 138 -7.13 -5.53 1.51
C VAL A 138 -6.97 -4.07 1.92
N GLY A 139 -5.80 -3.74 2.46
CA GLY A 139 -5.39 -2.35 2.64
C GLY A 139 -4.56 -2.07 3.88
N PHE A 140 -4.02 -0.86 3.95
CA PHE A 140 -3.37 -0.33 5.14
C PHE A 140 -4.39 0.14 6.19
N GLU A 141 -3.90 0.83 7.21
CA GLU A 141 -4.68 1.41 8.29
C GLU A 141 -5.72 2.42 7.77
N THR A 142 -5.53 2.99 6.59
CA THR A 142 -6.51 3.88 5.93
C THR A 142 -7.83 3.16 5.61
N THR A 143 -7.79 1.88 5.21
CA THR A 143 -9.00 1.14 4.81
C THR A 143 -9.56 0.26 5.93
N ALA A 144 -8.74 -0.10 6.92
CA ALA A 144 -9.14 -0.92 8.05
C ALA A 144 -10.40 -0.41 8.79
N PRO A 145 -10.60 0.89 9.04
CA PRO A 145 -11.83 1.39 9.67
C PRO A 145 -13.09 1.06 8.88
N ALA A 146 -13.10 1.24 7.55
CA ALA A 146 -14.26 0.95 6.73
C ALA A 146 -14.57 -0.56 6.72
N ASN A 147 -13.53 -1.39 6.69
CA ASN A 147 -13.66 -2.85 6.76
C ASN A 147 -14.19 -3.30 8.13
N ALA A 148 -13.71 -2.69 9.22
CA ALA A 148 -14.24 -2.91 10.56
C ALA A 148 -15.74 -2.54 10.64
N MET A 149 -16.12 -1.40 10.08
CA MET A 149 -17.51 -0.95 10.08
C MET A 149 -18.44 -1.90 9.32
N ALA A 150 -17.98 -2.51 8.22
CA ALA A 150 -18.75 -3.53 7.50
C ALA A 150 -19.00 -4.78 8.37
N VAL A 151 -17.98 -5.27 9.08
CA VAL A 151 -18.12 -6.41 10.00
C VAL A 151 -19.08 -6.07 11.15
N LEU A 152 -18.94 -4.90 11.77
CA LEU A 152 -19.84 -4.43 12.83
C LEU A 152 -21.29 -4.31 12.33
N HIS A 153 -21.49 -3.79 11.12
CA HIS A 153 -22.81 -3.65 10.55
C HIS A 153 -23.46 -5.00 10.22
N ALA A 154 -22.71 -5.92 9.62
CA ALA A 154 -23.16 -7.28 9.35
C ALA A 154 -23.51 -8.02 10.65
N ALA A 155 -22.71 -7.84 11.71
CA ALA A 155 -22.99 -8.38 13.03
C ALA A 155 -24.30 -7.85 13.63
N ARG A 156 -24.51 -6.53 13.54
CA ARG A 156 -25.75 -5.87 14.02
C ARG A 156 -26.99 -6.36 13.27
N LEU A 157 -26.87 -6.63 11.97
CA LEU A 157 -27.95 -7.16 11.15
C LEU A 157 -28.15 -8.68 11.30
N GLY A 158 -27.25 -9.38 11.99
CA GLY A 158 -27.31 -10.84 12.14
C GLY A 158 -27.05 -11.60 10.84
N LEU A 159 -26.31 -11.02 9.88
CA LEU A 159 -26.02 -11.66 8.60
C LEU A 159 -25.11 -12.86 8.81
N ARG A 160 -25.57 -14.04 8.37
CA ARG A 160 -24.83 -15.31 8.49
C ARG A 160 -24.02 -15.64 7.24
N ASN A 161 -24.46 -15.13 6.09
CA ASN A 161 -23.86 -15.37 4.78
C ASN A 161 -22.81 -14.32 4.38
N PHE A 162 -22.44 -13.39 5.26
CA PHE A 162 -21.36 -12.43 5.02
C PHE A 162 -20.06 -12.93 5.67
N SER A 163 -18.94 -12.81 4.96
CA SER A 163 -17.60 -13.02 5.51
C SER A 163 -16.56 -12.12 4.83
N VAL A 164 -15.41 -11.94 5.48
CA VAL A 164 -14.28 -11.16 5.00
C VAL A 164 -13.03 -12.03 4.96
N LEU A 165 -12.29 -11.96 3.85
CA LEU A 165 -10.94 -12.47 3.76
C LEU A 165 -9.98 -11.32 4.06
N VAL A 166 -9.42 -11.30 5.26
CA VAL A 166 -8.62 -10.17 5.76
C VAL A 166 -7.18 -10.25 5.26
N SER A 167 -6.73 -9.17 4.61
CA SER A 167 -5.36 -8.96 4.17
C SER A 167 -4.92 -7.52 4.49
N HIS A 168 -5.17 -7.11 5.73
CA HIS A 168 -4.69 -5.83 6.23
C HIS A 168 -3.25 -5.94 6.69
N VAL A 169 -2.49 -4.89 6.39
CA VAL A 169 -1.08 -4.77 6.77
C VAL A 169 -0.82 -3.38 7.39
N LEU A 170 0.23 -3.26 8.20
CA LEU A 170 0.56 -2.08 9.02
C LEU A 170 1.88 -1.46 8.57
N VAL A 171 1.90 -0.15 8.36
CA VAL A 171 3.05 0.57 7.80
C VAL A 171 4.25 0.66 8.78
N PRO A 172 4.09 1.04 10.07
CA PRO A 172 5.24 1.19 10.97
C PRO A 172 6.11 -0.08 11.14
N PRO A 173 5.53 -1.29 11.27
CA PRO A 173 6.31 -2.54 11.26
C PRO A 173 7.10 -2.77 9.96
N ALA A 174 6.55 -2.37 8.80
CA ALA A 174 7.27 -2.48 7.54
C ALA A 174 8.47 -1.53 7.45
N LEU A 175 8.35 -0.29 7.95
CA LEU A 175 9.49 0.62 8.07
C LEU A 175 10.58 0.03 8.99
N THR A 176 10.16 -0.54 10.12
CA THR A 176 11.08 -1.18 11.07
C THR A 176 11.83 -2.34 10.40
N ALA A 177 11.12 -3.21 9.69
CA ALA A 177 11.73 -4.34 8.98
C ALA A 177 12.73 -3.89 7.90
N LEU A 178 12.39 -2.83 7.14
CA LEU A 178 13.32 -2.25 6.18
C LEU A 178 14.57 -1.69 6.87
N LEU A 179 14.43 -0.99 7.99
CA LEU A 179 15.56 -0.42 8.73
C LEU A 179 16.42 -1.46 9.47
N GLU A 180 15.88 -2.65 9.73
CA GLU A 180 16.62 -3.78 10.29
C GLU A 180 17.36 -4.60 9.23
N ASP A 181 17.06 -4.39 7.94
CA ASP A 181 17.79 -5.01 6.85
C ASP A 181 19.20 -4.39 6.75
N PRO A 182 20.28 -5.20 6.82
CA PRO A 182 21.65 -4.70 6.73
C PRO A 182 21.97 -4.03 5.38
N ASP A 183 21.23 -4.35 4.32
CA ASP A 183 21.40 -3.77 2.99
C ASP A 183 20.50 -2.52 2.79
N CYS A 184 19.83 -2.05 3.85
CA CYS A 184 18.99 -0.87 3.79
C CYS A 184 19.80 0.40 3.55
N GLU A 185 19.40 1.13 2.52
CA GLU A 185 20.03 2.38 2.11
C GLU A 185 19.21 3.62 2.46
N VAL A 186 18.07 3.45 3.14
CA VAL A 186 17.12 4.54 3.40
C VAL A 186 17.62 5.43 4.54
N GLU A 187 17.65 6.73 4.30
CA GLU A 187 18.13 7.73 5.26
C GLU A 187 17.01 8.62 5.80
N ALA A 188 15.88 8.73 5.10
CA ALA A 188 14.68 9.42 5.56
C ALA A 188 13.41 8.80 4.99
N PHE A 189 12.28 8.97 5.67
CA PHE A 189 10.98 8.55 5.16
C PHE A 189 10.01 9.71 4.93
N LEU A 190 9.23 9.61 3.85
CA LEU A 190 7.96 10.32 3.73
C LEU A 190 6.83 9.37 4.14
N ALA A 191 6.16 9.67 5.25
CA ALA A 191 5.08 8.87 5.77
C ALA A 191 3.76 9.15 5.03
N ALA A 192 2.98 8.08 4.86
CA ALA A 192 1.71 8.11 4.14
C ALA A 192 0.67 9.00 4.85
N GLY A 193 0.34 10.15 4.24
CA GLY A 193 -0.57 11.13 4.84
C GLY A 193 -1.94 10.59 5.25
N HIS A 194 -2.55 9.72 4.42
CA HIS A 194 -3.85 9.12 4.75
C HIS A 194 -3.78 8.07 5.86
N VAL A 195 -2.70 7.30 5.94
CA VAL A 195 -2.47 6.38 7.07
C VAL A 195 -2.34 7.20 8.35
N CYS A 196 -1.55 8.27 8.30
CA CYS A 196 -1.38 9.16 9.44
C CYS A 196 -2.67 9.92 9.81
N ALA A 197 -3.56 10.21 8.86
CA ALA A 197 -4.86 10.80 9.17
C ALA A 197 -5.71 9.87 10.06
N VAL A 198 -5.55 8.54 9.91
CA VAL A 198 -6.20 7.54 10.77
C VAL A 198 -5.39 7.31 12.05
N MET A 199 -4.11 6.98 11.95
CA MET A 199 -3.30 6.50 13.07
C MET A 199 -2.57 7.62 13.84
N GLY A 200 -2.47 8.81 13.26
CA GLY A 200 -1.53 9.83 13.70
C GLY A 200 -0.11 9.43 13.32
N TRP A 201 0.87 9.93 14.07
CA TRP A 201 2.28 9.62 13.79
C TRP A 201 3.07 9.19 15.04
N ARG A 202 2.37 8.92 16.16
CA ARG A 202 3.02 8.51 17.42
C ARG A 202 3.83 7.22 17.28
N GLU A 203 3.39 6.29 16.44
CA GLU A 203 4.09 5.03 16.20
C GLU A 203 5.40 5.22 15.42
N TYR A 204 5.58 6.34 14.71
CA TYR A 204 6.81 6.66 14.01
C TYR A 204 7.88 7.28 14.92
N GLU A 205 7.49 7.92 16.02
CA GLU A 205 8.43 8.58 16.95
C GLU A 205 9.50 7.64 17.53
N PRO A 206 9.17 6.45 18.08
CA PRO A 206 10.18 5.50 18.54
C PRO A 206 11.02 4.91 17.40
N ILE A 207 10.50 4.86 16.17
CA ILE A 207 11.27 4.41 14.99
C ILE A 207 12.33 5.46 14.65
N ALA A 208 11.92 6.73 14.57
CA ALA A 208 12.81 7.84 14.25
C ALA A 208 13.97 7.95 15.27
N ASP A 209 13.65 7.83 16.57
CA ASP A 209 14.63 7.85 17.66
C ASP A 209 15.58 6.64 17.63
N ARG A 210 15.04 5.42 17.51
CA ARG A 210 15.85 4.18 17.55
C ARG A 210 16.81 4.07 16.37
N TYR A 211 16.35 4.38 15.16
CA TYR A 211 17.14 4.20 13.93
C TYR A 211 17.83 5.50 13.48
N ARG A 212 17.56 6.63 14.15
CA ARG A 212 18.10 7.95 13.80
C ARG A 212 17.78 8.37 12.37
N VAL A 213 16.54 8.13 11.96
CA VAL A 213 16.04 8.40 10.61
C VAL A 213 14.86 9.38 10.70
N PRO A 214 14.93 10.59 10.11
CA PRO A 214 13.80 11.51 10.10
C PRO A 214 12.63 10.96 9.30
N ILE A 215 11.41 11.24 9.78
CA ILE A 215 10.16 10.81 9.15
C ILE A 215 9.26 12.03 8.99
N VAL A 216 8.89 12.37 7.76
CA VAL A 216 8.02 13.52 7.49
C VAL A 216 6.67 13.04 6.99
N VAL A 217 5.60 13.37 7.70
CA VAL A 217 4.23 13.10 7.23
C VAL A 217 3.87 14.10 6.13
N THR A 218 3.57 13.59 4.93
CA THR A 218 3.30 14.44 3.76
C THR A 218 1.94 14.16 3.14
N GLY A 219 1.46 15.13 2.36
CA GLY A 219 0.29 14.97 1.51
C GLY A 219 0.58 14.18 0.23
N PHE A 220 -0.12 14.54 -0.84
CA PHE A 220 -0.09 13.84 -2.13
C PHE A 220 0.06 14.77 -3.32
N GLU A 221 -0.10 16.08 -3.11
CA GLU A 221 0.07 17.06 -4.17
C GLU A 221 1.56 17.33 -4.39
N PRO A 222 1.96 17.83 -5.58
CA PRO A 222 3.37 18.06 -5.91
C PRO A 222 4.10 18.95 -4.89
N LEU A 223 3.45 20.04 -4.44
CA LEU A 223 4.05 20.92 -3.44
C LEU A 223 4.16 20.27 -2.06
N ASP A 224 3.22 19.40 -1.67
CA ASP A 224 3.33 18.68 -0.40
C ASP A 224 4.57 17.78 -0.36
N LEU A 225 4.82 17.12 -1.49
CA LEU A 225 5.94 16.19 -1.63
C LEU A 225 7.27 16.94 -1.69
N LEU A 226 7.36 18.02 -2.45
CA LEU A 226 8.56 18.86 -2.52
C LEU A 226 8.90 19.48 -1.16
N GLU A 227 7.91 20.05 -0.47
CA GLU A 227 8.10 20.61 0.88
C GLU A 227 8.50 19.51 1.88
N GLY A 228 7.85 18.35 1.82
CA GLY A 228 8.20 17.20 2.65
C GLY A 228 9.62 16.68 2.44
N ILE A 229 10.07 16.61 1.18
CA ILE A 229 11.46 16.26 0.82
C ILE A 229 12.42 17.31 1.39
N LEU A 230 12.13 18.59 1.21
CA LEU A 230 12.95 19.67 1.76
C LEU A 230 13.05 19.61 3.28
N MET A 231 11.94 19.34 3.98
CA MET A 231 11.93 19.15 5.44
C MET A 231 12.80 17.96 5.85
N ALA A 232 12.70 16.82 5.15
CA ALA A 232 13.53 15.64 5.42
C ALA A 232 15.02 15.93 5.19
N VAL A 233 15.37 16.58 4.08
CA VAL A 233 16.76 16.95 3.75
C VAL A 233 17.34 17.91 4.79
N ARG A 234 16.59 18.93 5.22
CA ARG A 234 17.04 19.84 6.30
C ARG A 234 17.37 19.09 7.58
N GLN A 235 16.53 18.12 7.97
CA GLN A 235 16.82 17.30 9.13
C GLN A 235 18.11 16.49 8.96
N LEU A 236 18.30 15.87 7.79
CA LEU A 236 19.53 15.12 7.48
C LEU A 236 20.78 15.99 7.54
N GLU A 237 20.76 17.15 6.89
CA GLU A 237 21.88 18.12 6.86
C GLU A 237 22.22 18.65 8.27
N TRP A 238 21.23 18.72 9.17
CA TRP A 238 21.42 19.17 10.56
C TRP A 238 21.63 18.03 11.56
N GLY A 239 21.64 16.76 11.12
CA GLY A 239 21.76 15.60 12.00
C GLY A 239 20.56 15.37 12.93
N ARG A 240 19.37 15.87 12.55
CA ARG A 240 18.09 15.64 13.25
C ARG A 240 17.37 14.41 12.68
N HIS A 241 16.53 13.79 13.50
CA HIS A 241 15.80 12.56 13.18
C HIS A 241 14.42 12.54 13.83
N GLU A 242 13.73 13.67 13.77
CA GLU A 242 12.41 13.85 14.38
C GLU A 242 11.29 13.49 13.40
N VAL A 243 10.11 13.23 13.97
CA VAL A 243 8.88 13.09 13.18
C VAL A 243 8.23 14.46 13.02
N GLU A 244 8.18 14.97 11.80
CA GLU A 244 7.56 16.26 11.48
C GLU A 244 6.29 16.05 10.62
N ASN A 245 5.37 17.02 10.64
CA ASN A 245 4.11 16.95 9.92
C ASN A 245 4.00 18.10 8.93
N GLN A 246 4.25 17.82 7.65
CA GLN A 246 3.97 18.74 6.56
C GLN A 246 2.47 18.79 6.26
N TYR A 247 1.75 17.67 6.44
CA TYR A 247 0.34 17.55 6.12
C TYR A 247 -0.61 18.08 7.22
N VAL A 248 -0.28 19.24 7.79
CA VAL A 248 -0.96 19.87 8.95
C VAL A 248 -2.46 20.08 8.77
N ARG A 249 -2.91 20.23 7.53
CA ARG A 249 -4.33 20.44 7.19
C ARG A 249 -5.21 19.20 7.36
N ALA A 250 -4.63 18.02 7.38
CA ALA A 250 -5.38 16.75 7.43
C ALA A 250 -4.97 15.85 8.61
N VAL A 251 -3.72 15.97 9.08
CA VAL A 251 -3.16 15.02 10.05
C VAL A 251 -2.95 15.67 11.41
N ARG A 252 -3.40 14.97 12.46
CA ARG A 252 -3.12 15.29 13.86
C ARG A 252 -2.23 14.22 14.46
N ARG A 253 -1.43 14.57 15.47
CA ARG A 253 -0.52 13.63 16.15
C ARG A 253 -1.23 12.37 16.68
N SER A 254 -2.45 12.52 17.17
CA SER A 254 -3.28 11.43 17.69
C SER A 254 -4.00 10.61 16.62
N GLY A 255 -4.06 11.09 15.38
CA GLY A 255 -4.94 10.55 14.35
C GLY A 255 -6.42 10.71 14.68
N ASN A 256 -7.22 9.83 14.09
CA ASN A 256 -8.66 9.72 14.30
C ASN A 256 -8.97 8.61 15.31
N THR A 257 -9.15 8.99 16.57
CA THR A 257 -9.40 8.04 17.67
C THR A 257 -10.64 7.17 17.45
N ARG A 258 -11.73 7.72 16.89
CA ARG A 258 -12.95 6.94 16.60
C ARG A 258 -12.71 5.85 15.56
N ALA A 259 -11.91 6.16 14.53
CA ALA A 259 -11.55 5.18 13.51
C ALA A 259 -10.65 4.07 14.10
N GLN A 260 -9.68 4.46 14.92
CA GLN A 260 -8.82 3.52 15.64
C GLN A 260 -9.63 2.61 16.58
N ASP A 261 -10.63 3.15 17.29
CA ASP A 261 -11.48 2.37 18.19
C ASP A 261 -12.30 1.31 17.42
N ALA A 262 -12.80 1.65 16.23
CA ALA A 262 -13.49 0.68 15.37
C ALA A 262 -12.55 -0.45 14.91
N VAL A 263 -11.30 -0.11 14.53
CA VAL A 263 -10.28 -1.09 14.16
C VAL A 263 -9.95 -2.01 15.34
N ARG A 264 -9.63 -1.45 16.52
CA ARG A 264 -9.29 -2.23 17.73
C ARG A 264 -10.43 -3.12 18.22
N ARG A 265 -11.69 -2.72 17.96
CA ARG A 265 -12.84 -3.54 18.31
C ARG A 265 -12.93 -4.80 17.45
N VAL A 266 -12.72 -4.68 16.15
CA VAL A 266 -12.96 -5.78 15.19
C VAL A 266 -11.72 -6.62 14.94
N PHE A 267 -10.54 -6.00 15.03
CA PHE A 267 -9.28 -6.59 14.64
C PHE A 267 -8.28 -6.64 15.79
N ARG A 268 -7.37 -7.60 15.70
CA ARG A 268 -6.17 -7.74 16.53
C ARG A 268 -4.93 -7.74 15.64
N VAL A 269 -3.82 -7.23 16.18
CA VAL A 269 -2.52 -7.26 15.51
C VAL A 269 -2.00 -8.69 15.46
N THR A 270 -1.40 -9.07 14.33
CA THR A 270 -0.85 -10.40 14.07
C THR A 270 0.35 -10.30 13.14
N ASP A 271 1.10 -11.40 13.04
CA ASP A 271 2.18 -11.52 12.06
C ASP A 271 1.58 -11.71 10.66
N ARG A 272 2.23 -11.13 9.65
CA ARG A 272 1.68 -11.14 8.30
C ARG A 272 2.80 -11.20 7.28
N ALA A 273 2.61 -12.03 6.27
CA ALA A 273 3.44 -11.98 5.08
C ALA A 273 3.22 -10.66 4.34
N TRP A 274 4.28 -10.15 3.71
CA TRP A 274 4.24 -9.05 2.76
C TRP A 274 4.82 -9.59 1.45
N ARG A 275 4.05 -9.51 0.36
CA ARG A 275 4.47 -10.04 -0.94
C ARG A 275 5.79 -9.39 -1.37
N GLY A 276 6.77 -10.23 -1.68
CA GLY A 276 8.12 -9.79 -2.06
C GLY A 276 9.05 -9.38 -0.90
N ILE A 277 8.58 -9.34 0.35
CA ILE A 277 9.39 -9.01 1.53
C ILE A 277 9.51 -10.22 2.46
N GLY A 278 8.40 -10.91 2.74
CA GLY A 278 8.36 -12.07 3.63
C GLY A 278 7.47 -11.86 4.84
N ALA A 279 7.55 -12.75 5.83
CA ALA A 279 6.79 -12.67 7.07
C ALA A 279 7.35 -11.58 7.98
N LEU A 280 6.52 -10.58 8.30
CA LEU A 280 6.88 -9.48 9.19
C LEU A 280 6.09 -9.59 10.50
N PRO A 281 6.76 -9.47 11.67
CA PRO A 281 6.11 -9.55 12.96
C PRO A 281 5.18 -8.36 13.20
N ALA A 282 4.03 -8.61 13.85
CA ALA A 282 3.06 -7.61 14.24
C ALA A 282 2.67 -6.63 13.11
N SER A 283 2.69 -7.10 11.85
CA SER A 283 2.58 -6.26 10.66
C SER A 283 1.24 -6.38 9.93
N GLY A 284 0.28 -7.11 10.50
CA GLY A 284 -1.05 -7.22 9.93
C GLY A 284 -2.16 -7.25 10.96
N LEU A 285 -3.40 -7.24 10.45
CA LEU A 285 -4.60 -7.33 11.26
C LEU A 285 -5.38 -8.59 10.91
N GLU A 286 -5.88 -9.30 11.91
CA GLU A 286 -6.83 -10.40 11.77
C GLU A 286 -8.08 -10.13 12.61
N LEU A 287 -9.18 -10.84 12.36
CA LEU A 287 -10.40 -10.67 13.16
C LEU A 287 -10.14 -11.06 14.61
N ALA A 288 -10.70 -10.28 15.53
CA ALA A 288 -10.79 -10.65 16.93
C ALA A 288 -11.75 -11.84 17.11
N GLU A 289 -11.57 -12.60 18.18
CA GLU A 289 -12.34 -13.83 18.48
C GLU A 289 -13.85 -13.59 18.43
N GLU A 290 -14.34 -12.46 18.97
CA GLU A 290 -15.76 -12.06 18.93
C GLU A 290 -16.35 -12.04 17.50
N TYR A 291 -15.52 -11.77 16.49
CA TYR A 291 -15.92 -11.65 15.09
C TYR A 291 -15.46 -12.81 14.22
N GLU A 292 -14.92 -13.91 14.80
CA GLU A 292 -14.36 -15.03 14.04
C GLU A 292 -15.34 -15.67 13.05
N ARG A 293 -16.64 -15.60 13.34
CA ARG A 293 -17.69 -16.11 12.45
C ARG A 293 -17.68 -15.45 11.07
N PHE A 294 -17.10 -14.25 10.95
CA PHE A 294 -16.96 -13.53 9.69
C PHE A 294 -15.66 -13.86 8.96
N ASP A 295 -14.79 -14.71 9.49
CA ASP A 295 -13.53 -15.08 8.84
C ASP A 295 -13.78 -16.03 7.66
N ALA A 296 -13.54 -15.55 6.44
CA ALA A 296 -13.70 -16.35 5.24
C ALA A 296 -12.65 -17.46 5.12
N ALA A 297 -11.40 -17.23 5.56
CA ALA A 297 -10.36 -18.25 5.47
C ALA A 297 -10.73 -19.47 6.33
N ARG A 298 -11.28 -19.24 7.53
CA ARG A 298 -11.80 -20.29 8.41
C ARG A 298 -13.08 -20.92 7.87
N ARG A 299 -14.06 -20.13 7.45
CA ARG A 299 -15.36 -20.62 6.97
C ARG A 299 -15.21 -21.57 5.78
N PHE A 300 -14.30 -21.24 4.86
CA PHE A 300 -14.12 -22.01 3.64
C PHE A 300 -13.01 -23.06 3.76
N ASP A 301 -12.23 -23.12 4.84
CA ASP A 301 -11.12 -24.07 4.98
C ASP A 301 -10.17 -24.04 3.78
N VAL A 302 -9.54 -22.89 3.56
CA VAL A 302 -8.59 -22.65 2.47
C VAL A 302 -7.13 -22.57 2.96
N ALA A 303 -6.80 -23.37 3.97
CA ALA A 303 -5.44 -23.51 4.47
C ALA A 303 -4.60 -24.41 3.57
N GLY A 304 -3.26 -24.30 3.67
CA GLY A 304 -2.32 -25.26 3.07
C GLY A 304 -2.03 -25.07 1.57
N LEU A 305 -2.47 -23.97 0.97
CA LEU A 305 -2.07 -23.60 -0.39
C LEU A 305 -0.58 -23.29 -0.43
N ARG A 306 0.10 -23.70 -1.51
CA ARG A 306 1.52 -23.43 -1.74
C ARG A 306 1.66 -22.41 -2.85
N PRO A 307 1.73 -21.11 -2.51
CA PRO A 307 1.84 -20.07 -3.52
C PRO A 307 3.19 -20.15 -4.23
N ALA A 308 3.21 -19.86 -5.53
CA ALA A 308 4.43 -19.73 -6.33
C ALA A 308 4.39 -18.43 -7.14
N GLU A 309 5.38 -17.56 -6.88
CA GLU A 309 5.56 -16.33 -7.66
C GLU A 309 6.11 -16.65 -9.06
N ASP A 310 5.85 -15.74 -10.01
CA ASP A 310 6.53 -15.78 -11.30
C ASP A 310 8.04 -15.60 -11.06
N PRO A 311 8.90 -16.52 -11.54
CA PRO A 311 10.33 -16.52 -11.22
C PRO A 311 11.08 -15.34 -11.82
N GLU A 312 10.50 -14.61 -12.76
CA GLU A 312 11.11 -13.43 -13.36
C GLU A 312 10.72 -12.13 -12.66
N CYS A 313 9.72 -12.19 -11.78
CA CYS A 313 9.23 -11.01 -11.09
C CYS A 313 10.16 -10.61 -9.94
N ILE A 314 10.90 -9.51 -10.10
CA ILE A 314 11.74 -8.94 -9.03
C ILE A 314 10.99 -7.91 -8.15
N ALA A 315 9.66 -8.02 -8.04
CA ALA A 315 8.83 -7.05 -7.31
C ALA A 315 9.30 -6.78 -5.88
N GLY A 316 9.79 -7.81 -5.17
CA GLY A 316 10.34 -7.66 -3.82
C GLY A 316 11.49 -6.66 -3.76
N ALA A 317 12.49 -6.82 -4.63
CA ALA A 317 13.64 -5.92 -4.72
C ALA A 317 13.26 -4.50 -5.16
N VAL A 318 12.17 -4.36 -5.93
CA VAL A 318 11.64 -3.03 -6.27
C VAL A 318 10.99 -2.37 -5.05
N LEU A 319 10.17 -3.11 -4.31
CA LEU A 319 9.43 -2.59 -3.14
C LEU A 319 10.36 -2.28 -1.96
N THR A 320 11.52 -2.91 -1.84
CA THR A 320 12.54 -2.57 -0.82
C THR A 320 13.52 -1.49 -1.29
N GLY A 321 13.48 -1.10 -2.57
CA GLY A 321 14.37 -0.10 -3.15
C GLY A 321 15.72 -0.60 -3.67
N ALA A 322 16.01 -1.89 -3.49
CA ALA A 322 17.24 -2.54 -3.95
C ALA A 322 17.40 -2.51 -5.49
N ARG A 323 16.29 -2.46 -6.23
CA ARG A 323 16.23 -2.37 -7.69
C ARG A 323 15.16 -1.39 -8.15
N LEU A 324 15.31 -0.87 -9.36
CA LEU A 324 14.28 -0.10 -10.05
C LEU A 324 13.42 -1.02 -10.93
N PRO A 325 12.18 -0.64 -11.27
CA PRO A 325 11.39 -1.36 -12.27
C PRO A 325 12.14 -1.56 -13.60
N THR A 326 12.96 -0.59 -13.99
CA THR A 326 13.79 -0.61 -15.20
C THR A 326 14.94 -1.62 -15.16
N ASP A 327 15.25 -2.19 -14.01
CA ASP A 327 16.24 -3.27 -13.86
C ASP A 327 15.60 -4.66 -14.08
N CYS A 328 14.27 -4.74 -14.16
CA CYS A 328 13.53 -5.97 -14.41
C CYS A 328 13.52 -6.29 -15.91
N THR A 329 14.00 -7.48 -16.28
CA THR A 329 14.06 -7.93 -17.68
C THR A 329 12.67 -8.11 -18.32
N ALA A 330 11.65 -8.41 -17.52
CA ALA A 330 10.27 -8.55 -17.99
C ALA A 330 9.52 -7.21 -18.08
N TYR A 331 10.02 -6.14 -17.47
CA TYR A 331 9.31 -4.86 -17.39
C TYR A 331 9.13 -4.20 -18.77
N GLY A 332 7.89 -3.80 -19.09
CA GLY A 332 7.54 -3.13 -20.34
C GLY A 332 7.54 -4.05 -21.57
N SER A 333 7.89 -5.33 -21.41
CA SER A 333 7.88 -6.35 -22.45
C SER A 333 6.80 -7.41 -22.15
N ARG A 334 7.15 -8.44 -21.37
CA ARG A 334 6.21 -9.49 -20.94
C ARG A 334 5.34 -9.03 -19.78
N CYS A 335 5.87 -8.22 -18.87
CA CYS A 335 5.13 -7.62 -17.78
C CYS A 335 4.67 -6.21 -18.19
N THR A 336 3.36 -6.07 -18.44
CA THR A 336 2.70 -4.80 -18.81
C THR A 336 1.40 -4.62 -18.02
N PRO A 337 0.79 -3.43 -17.97
CA PRO A 337 -0.51 -3.26 -17.31
C PRO A 337 -1.63 -4.14 -17.89
N ARG A 338 -1.47 -4.64 -19.13
CA ARG A 338 -2.41 -5.58 -19.76
C ARG A 338 -2.11 -7.04 -19.41
N HIS A 339 -0.85 -7.37 -19.17
CA HIS A 339 -0.39 -8.71 -18.80
C HIS A 339 0.62 -8.59 -17.64
N PRO A 340 0.13 -8.34 -16.41
CA PRO A 340 1.01 -8.13 -15.27
C PRO A 340 1.53 -9.47 -14.75
N LEU A 341 2.86 -9.63 -14.67
CA LEU A 341 3.49 -10.78 -14.01
C LEU A 341 3.53 -10.62 -12.49
N GLY A 342 3.45 -9.38 -11.98
CA GLY A 342 3.51 -9.09 -10.56
C GLY A 342 2.57 -7.96 -10.16
N ALA A 343 2.18 -7.94 -8.89
CA ALA A 343 1.23 -6.99 -8.34
C ALA A 343 1.60 -5.51 -8.54
N PRO A 344 2.88 -5.08 -8.47
CA PRO A 344 3.25 -3.68 -8.72
C PRO A 344 2.95 -3.16 -10.14
N MET A 345 2.68 -4.03 -11.11
CA MET A 345 2.27 -3.63 -12.48
C MET A 345 0.75 -3.47 -12.63
N VAL A 346 -0.03 -3.82 -11.60
CA VAL A 346 -1.50 -3.90 -11.66
C VAL A 346 -2.17 -2.61 -11.19
N SER A 347 -1.78 -2.12 -10.02
CA SER A 347 -2.34 -0.92 -9.39
C SER A 347 -1.68 0.33 -9.93
N SER A 348 -2.44 1.41 -10.13
CA SER A 348 -1.88 2.73 -10.46
C SER A 348 -0.98 3.31 -9.36
N GLU A 349 -1.10 2.78 -8.14
CA GLU A 349 -0.27 3.06 -6.97
C GLU A 349 0.98 2.16 -6.92
N GLY A 350 1.11 1.17 -7.80
CA GLY A 350 2.27 0.30 -7.88
C GLY A 350 3.43 0.95 -8.64
N THR A 351 4.64 0.83 -8.09
CA THR A 351 5.86 1.45 -8.65
C THR A 351 6.10 1.08 -10.11
N CYS A 352 5.95 -0.20 -10.48
CA CYS A 352 6.15 -0.64 -11.86
C CYS A 352 5.10 -0.04 -12.81
N ALA A 353 3.83 -0.01 -12.42
CA ALA A 353 2.79 0.61 -13.22
C ALA A 353 2.99 2.13 -13.36
N ALA A 354 3.41 2.81 -12.29
CA ALA A 354 3.71 4.23 -12.30
C ALA A 354 4.85 4.56 -13.27
N PHE A 355 5.96 3.81 -13.20
CA PHE A 355 7.09 3.96 -14.14
C PHE A 355 6.64 3.72 -15.59
N HIS A 356 5.83 2.67 -15.81
CA HIS A 356 5.35 2.34 -17.14
C HIS A 356 4.43 3.42 -17.71
N ALA A 357 3.54 3.97 -16.88
CA ALA A 357 2.63 5.06 -17.27
C ALA A 357 3.38 6.36 -17.57
N ALA A 358 4.49 6.63 -16.87
CA ALA A 358 5.39 7.74 -17.15
C ALA A 358 6.31 7.51 -18.36
N GLY A 359 6.23 6.34 -19.02
CA GLY A 359 7.04 6.03 -20.19
C GLY A 359 8.51 5.76 -19.87
N ARG A 360 8.85 5.42 -18.61
CA ARG A 360 10.22 5.10 -18.21
C ARG A 360 10.63 3.76 -18.80
N THR A 361 11.72 3.75 -19.55
CA THR A 361 12.24 2.54 -20.21
C THR A 361 13.56 2.10 -19.57
N PRO A 362 13.89 0.80 -19.57
CA PRO A 362 15.23 0.33 -19.24
C PRO A 362 16.28 1.11 -20.02
N ALA A 363 17.41 1.43 -19.37
CA ALA A 363 18.54 2.02 -20.08
C ALA A 363 18.94 1.07 -21.21
N ARG A 364 18.96 1.57 -22.46
CA ARG A 364 19.47 0.77 -23.58
C ARG A 364 20.91 0.43 -23.26
N SER A 365 21.21 -0.85 -23.09
CA SER A 365 22.56 -1.38 -23.17
C SER A 365 23.13 -0.91 -24.51
N THR A 366 23.99 0.10 -24.49
CA THR A 366 24.85 0.42 -25.63
C THR A 366 25.85 -0.72 -25.75
N THR A 367 25.46 -1.78 -26.46
CA THR A 367 26.38 -2.77 -27.04
C THR A 367 27.14 -2.16 -28.19
#